data_AF-A0A5N0GE69-F1
#
_entry.id   AF-A0A5N0GE69-F1
#
_cell.length_a   1.000
_cell.length_b   1.000
_cell.length_c   1.000
_cell.angle_alpha   90.00
_cell.angle_beta   90.00
_cell.angle_gamma   90.00
#
_symmetry.space_group_name_H-M   'P 1'
#
loop_
_entity.id
_entity.type
_entity.pdbx_description
1 polymer ?
#
loop_
_entity_poly.entity_id
_entity_poly.type
_entity_poly.pdbx_seq_one_letter_code
_entity_poly.pdbx_strand_id
1 'polypeptide(L)'
;HVLDTAVALGAVPPRFAAVGPPGSLECYFAMARGASVEGVAVPPLELTKWFDTNYHQLVPEIGPDTVFALDPAKALGELEEARSLGIETTPVLLGPFTFLLRSASTAPGRSPLSLLDRLGALYCDFLAELASRDVGWVRLDEPALVEDRRPEELDALRDLSRRIGETPSRPRLVISTYFGHVGEAMTV
;
A
#
# COMPACT_ATOMS: atom_id res chain seq x y z
N HIS A 1 8.48 3.78 -2.14
CA HIS A 1 7.04 3.99 -1.90
C HIS A 1 6.27 2.68 -1.78
N VAL A 2 6.26 1.77 -2.77
CA VAL A 2 5.53 0.48 -2.63
C VAL A 2 6.04 -0.38 -1.48
N LEU A 3 7.37 -0.47 -1.29
CA LEU A 3 7.95 -1.12 -0.10
C LEU A 3 7.53 -0.41 1.19
N ASP A 4 7.50 0.93 1.21
CA ASP A 4 7.05 1.70 2.38
C ASP A 4 5.60 1.35 2.72
N THR A 5 4.74 1.22 1.71
CA THR A 5 3.35 0.77 1.88
C THR A 5 3.29 -0.66 2.43
N ALA A 6 4.09 -1.60 1.91
CA ALA A 6 4.12 -2.96 2.42
C ALA A 6 4.52 -3.00 3.92
N VAL A 7 5.52 -2.21 4.30
CA VAL A 7 5.95 -2.10 5.71
C VAL A 7 4.88 -1.44 6.58
N ALA A 8 4.29 -0.34 6.13
CA ALA A 8 3.24 0.36 6.85
C ALA A 8 1.97 -0.50 7.04
N LEU A 9 1.75 -1.49 6.18
CA LEU A 9 0.62 -2.44 6.29
C LEU A 9 1.00 -3.74 7.01
N GLY A 10 2.24 -3.87 7.49
CA GLY A 10 2.74 -5.09 8.12
C GLY A 10 2.85 -6.29 7.15
N ALA A 11 2.80 -6.05 5.84
CA ALA A 11 2.88 -7.06 4.79
C ALA A 11 4.33 -7.52 4.56
N VAL A 12 5.00 -7.96 5.63
CA VAL A 12 6.39 -8.41 5.64
C VAL A 12 6.42 -9.94 5.52
N PRO A 13 7.08 -10.50 4.49
CA PRO A 13 7.19 -11.95 4.37
C PRO A 13 7.90 -12.58 5.57
N PRO A 14 7.45 -13.76 6.06
CA PRO A 14 7.98 -14.38 7.26
C PRO A 14 9.51 -14.61 7.25
N ARG A 15 10.10 -14.80 6.08
CA ARG A 15 11.55 -15.01 5.93
C ARG A 15 12.40 -13.83 6.42
N PHE A 16 11.84 -12.63 6.51
CA PHE A 16 12.56 -11.45 6.99
C PHE A 16 12.50 -11.28 8.52
N ALA A 17 11.64 -12.03 9.21
CA ALA A 17 11.52 -11.97 10.67
C ALA A 17 12.81 -12.34 11.40
N ALA A 18 13.67 -13.15 10.78
CA ALA A 18 14.98 -13.53 11.31
C ALA A 18 16.06 -12.45 11.13
N VAL A 19 15.83 -11.44 10.28
CA VAL A 19 16.78 -10.34 10.03
C VAL A 19 16.61 -9.23 11.07
N GLY A 20 15.36 -8.88 11.38
CA GLY A 20 15.03 -7.86 12.35
C GLY A 20 13.53 -7.74 12.58
N PRO A 21 13.09 -6.96 13.58
CA PRO A 21 11.68 -6.73 13.82
C PRO A 21 10.98 -6.15 12.57
N PRO A 22 9.72 -6.53 12.27
CA PRO A 22 8.94 -5.84 11.25
C PRO A 22 8.94 -4.33 11.49
N GLY A 23 9.10 -3.53 10.43
CA GLY A 23 9.22 -2.06 10.53
C GLY A 23 10.64 -1.53 10.81
N SER A 24 11.57 -2.36 11.27
CA SER A 24 12.98 -1.95 11.45
C SER A 24 13.67 -1.63 10.12
N LEU A 25 14.70 -0.78 10.16
CA LEU A 25 15.52 -0.47 8.99
C LEU A 25 16.27 -1.70 8.47
N GLU A 26 16.69 -2.60 9.36
CA GLU A 26 17.32 -3.87 9.01
C GLU A 26 16.37 -4.74 8.19
N CYS A 27 15.14 -4.93 8.67
CA CYS A 27 14.12 -5.68 7.94
C CYS A 27 13.76 -4.99 6.61
N TYR A 28 13.58 -3.66 6.63
CA TYR A 28 13.28 -2.86 5.44
C TYR A 28 14.33 -3.05 4.35
N PHE A 29 15.61 -2.93 4.70
CA PHE A 29 16.69 -3.10 3.72
C PHE A 29 16.91 -4.55 3.33
N ALA A 30 16.65 -5.52 4.20
CA ALA A 30 16.67 -6.92 3.81
C ALA A 30 15.60 -7.22 2.75
N MET A 31 14.39 -6.68 2.88
CA MET A 31 13.38 -6.78 1.82
C MET A 31 13.84 -6.14 0.51
N ALA A 32 14.55 -5.00 0.60
CA ALA A 32 14.97 -4.27 -0.58
C ALA A 32 16.17 -4.88 -1.34
N ARG A 33 17.12 -5.49 -0.63
CA ARG A 33 18.42 -5.88 -1.21
C ARG A 33 18.98 -7.20 -0.67
N GLY A 34 18.20 -7.92 0.12
CA GLY A 34 18.58 -9.19 0.73
C GLY A 34 19.42 -9.00 1.98
N ALA A 35 19.63 -10.10 2.69
CA ALA A 35 20.48 -10.15 3.88
C ALA A 35 21.16 -11.52 3.99
N SER A 36 22.01 -11.66 5.00
CA SER A 36 22.54 -12.95 5.43
C SER A 36 22.37 -13.08 6.93
N VAL A 37 21.76 -14.17 7.38
CA VAL A 37 21.56 -14.49 8.80
C VAL A 37 22.29 -15.79 9.06
N GLU A 38 23.30 -15.77 9.94
CA GLU A 38 24.12 -16.94 10.28
C GLU A 38 24.72 -17.66 9.06
N GLY A 39 25.08 -16.91 8.01
CA GLY A 39 25.63 -17.46 6.77
C GLY A 39 24.60 -17.98 5.78
N VAL A 40 23.31 -17.94 6.10
CA VAL A 40 22.20 -18.30 5.21
C VAL A 40 21.69 -17.03 4.51
N ALA A 41 21.67 -17.06 3.18
CA ALA A 41 21.16 -15.95 2.37
C ALA A 41 19.63 -15.82 2.50
N VAL A 42 19.16 -14.61 2.77
CA VAL A 42 17.75 -14.22 2.73
C VAL A 42 17.54 -13.36 1.48
N PRO A 43 16.89 -13.90 0.42
CA PRO A 43 16.74 -13.17 -0.84
C PRO A 43 15.79 -11.97 -0.69
N PRO A 44 16.05 -10.87 -1.43
CA PRO A 44 15.16 -9.71 -1.46
C PRO A 44 13.78 -10.06 -2.03
N LEU A 45 12.87 -9.09 -1.98
CA LEU A 45 11.67 -9.12 -2.80
C LEU A 45 12.03 -9.00 -4.29
N GLU A 46 11.14 -9.49 -5.15
CA GLU A 46 11.28 -9.30 -6.59
C GLU A 46 11.23 -7.81 -6.95
N LEU A 47 12.02 -7.41 -7.93
CA LEU A 47 12.05 -6.04 -8.45
C LEU A 47 11.49 -6.02 -9.88
N THR A 48 10.46 -5.21 -10.12
CA THR A 48 9.84 -5.07 -11.46
C THR A 48 9.59 -3.61 -11.82
N LYS A 49 9.30 -3.33 -13.08
CA LYS A 49 9.00 -1.97 -13.54
C LYS A 49 7.70 -1.46 -12.93
N TRP A 50 7.71 -0.17 -12.58
CA TRP A 50 6.52 0.56 -12.20
C TRP A 50 5.80 1.05 -13.46
N PHE A 51 4.75 0.34 -13.85
CA PHE A 51 4.00 0.60 -15.09
C PHE A 51 4.93 0.68 -16.31
N ASP A 52 4.68 1.63 -17.21
CA ASP A 52 5.45 1.88 -18.43
C ASP A 52 6.68 2.77 -18.21
N THR A 53 7.04 3.04 -16.95
CA THR A 53 8.18 3.89 -16.60
C THR A 53 9.50 3.11 -16.51
N ASN A 54 10.61 3.84 -16.36
CA ASN A 54 11.92 3.25 -16.01
C ASN A 54 12.12 3.13 -14.49
N TYR A 55 11.18 3.58 -13.67
CA TYR A 55 11.22 3.39 -12.23
C TYR A 55 10.89 1.93 -11.91
N HIS A 56 11.47 1.39 -10.83
CA HIS A 56 11.24 0.01 -10.40
C HIS A 56 10.64 -0.02 -9.00
N GLN A 57 9.73 -0.95 -8.77
CA GLN A 57 9.13 -1.24 -7.48
C GLN A 57 9.58 -2.62 -6.98
N LEU A 58 9.63 -2.77 -5.66
CA LEU A 58 9.70 -4.07 -5.02
C LEU A 58 8.28 -4.62 -4.93
N VAL A 59 8.10 -5.85 -5.39
CA VAL A 59 6.80 -6.53 -5.47
C VAL A 59 6.47 -7.13 -4.10
N PRO A 60 5.42 -6.66 -3.40
CA PRO A 60 4.99 -7.30 -2.16
C PRO A 60 4.50 -8.72 -2.42
N GLU A 61 4.65 -9.60 -1.44
CA GLU A 61 4.20 -11.00 -1.53
C GLU A 61 2.97 -11.19 -0.65
N ILE A 62 1.82 -11.39 -1.27
CA ILE A 62 0.51 -11.39 -0.61
C ILE A 62 -0.19 -12.73 -0.83
N GLY A 63 -0.73 -13.31 0.24
CA GLY A 63 -1.49 -14.54 0.19
C GLY A 63 -2.60 -14.61 1.24
N PRO A 64 -3.37 -15.71 1.27
CA PRO A 64 -4.48 -15.89 2.20
C PRO A 64 -4.10 -15.67 3.67
N ASP A 65 -2.89 -16.10 4.02
CA ASP A 65 -2.36 -16.04 5.39
C ASP A 65 -1.63 -14.72 5.69
N THR A 66 -1.58 -13.77 4.74
CA THR A 66 -1.08 -12.43 5.01
C THR A 66 -1.97 -11.78 6.07
N VAL A 67 -1.34 -11.42 7.19
CA VAL A 67 -1.93 -10.63 8.26
C VAL A 67 -1.47 -9.21 8.08
N PHE A 68 -2.41 -8.30 7.83
CA PHE A 68 -2.11 -6.87 7.80
C PHE A 68 -2.18 -6.30 9.21
N ALA A 69 -1.25 -5.42 9.53
CA ALA A 69 -1.20 -4.65 10.77
C ALA A 69 -0.68 -3.26 10.43
N LEU A 70 -1.47 -2.23 10.73
CA LEU A 70 -1.10 -0.86 10.40
C LEU A 70 0.02 -0.37 11.33
N ASP A 71 1.13 0.06 10.72
CA ASP A 71 2.16 0.88 11.34
C ASP A 71 2.28 2.20 10.56
N PRO A 72 1.59 3.27 11.02
CA PRO A 72 1.59 4.54 10.33
C PRO A 72 2.79 5.42 10.72
N ALA A 73 3.73 4.93 11.54
CA ALA A 73 4.76 5.74 12.18
C ALA A 73 5.58 6.59 11.19
N LYS A 74 5.94 6.04 10.03
CA LYS A 74 6.67 6.79 8.99
C LYS A 74 5.85 7.98 8.49
N ALA A 75 4.61 7.74 8.05
CA ALA A 75 3.77 8.80 7.48
C ALA A 75 3.45 9.88 8.52
N LEU A 76 3.20 9.47 9.76
CA LEU A 76 2.94 10.39 10.86
C LEU A 76 4.20 11.18 11.27
N GLY A 77 5.36 10.53 11.28
CA GLY A 77 6.63 11.19 11.55
C GLY A 77 6.98 12.25 10.50
N GLU A 78 6.80 11.94 9.22
CA GLU A 78 7.01 12.89 8.11
C GLU A 78 6.02 14.06 8.16
N LEU A 79 4.76 13.78 8.53
CA LEU A 79 3.75 14.82 8.75
C LEU A 79 4.15 15.76 9.89
N GLU A 80 4.60 15.22 11.01
CA GLU A 80 5.00 16.02 12.17
C GLU A 80 6.28 16.81 11.91
N GLU A 81 7.23 16.22 11.18
CA GLU A 81 8.43 16.93 10.72
C GLU A 81 8.03 18.16 9.88
N ALA A 82 7.15 18.01 8.89
CA ALA A 82 6.69 19.13 8.08
C ALA A 82 5.94 20.19 8.91
N ARG A 83 5.10 19.76 9.86
CA ARG A 83 4.37 20.67 10.76
C ARG A 83 5.30 21.47 11.67
N SER A 84 6.37 20.86 12.16
CA SER A 84 7.38 21.55 12.97
C SER A 84 8.06 22.70 12.21
N LEU A 85 8.04 22.63 10.87
CA LEU A 85 8.53 23.67 9.96
C LEU A 85 7.44 24.67 9.53
N GLY A 86 6.22 24.54 10.03
CA GLY A 86 5.07 25.35 9.65
C GLY A 86 4.51 25.03 8.26
N ILE A 87 4.79 23.83 7.72
CA ILE A 87 4.36 23.40 6.39
C ILE A 87 3.17 22.46 6.52
N GLU A 88 2.04 22.83 5.91
CA GLU A 88 0.90 21.93 5.75
C GLU A 88 1.12 21.04 4.53
N THR A 89 1.05 19.72 4.73
CA THR A 89 1.25 18.72 3.68
C THR A 89 -0.03 17.95 3.37
N THR A 90 -0.14 17.42 2.15
CA THR A 90 -1.13 16.41 1.78
C THR A 90 -0.43 15.05 1.71
N PRO A 91 -0.60 14.16 2.70
CA PRO A 91 -0.02 12.82 2.65
C PRO A 91 -0.47 12.07 1.40
N VAL A 92 0.48 11.38 0.77
CA VAL A 92 0.24 10.54 -0.40
C VAL A 92 0.37 9.09 0.04
N LEU A 93 -0.72 8.34 -0.08
CA LEU A 93 -0.75 6.90 0.16
C LEU A 93 -0.94 6.20 -1.18
N LEU A 94 -0.23 5.09 -1.38
CA LEU A 94 -0.61 4.18 -2.46
C LEU A 94 -1.98 3.59 -2.12
N GLY A 95 -2.91 3.58 -3.06
CA GLY A 95 -4.24 3.07 -2.82
C GLY A 95 -4.27 1.55 -2.64
N PRO A 96 -5.22 1.01 -1.85
CA PRO A 96 -5.26 -0.42 -1.52
C PRO A 96 -5.51 -1.31 -2.74
N PHE A 97 -6.22 -0.82 -3.76
CA PHE A 97 -6.51 -1.61 -4.96
C PHE A 97 -5.24 -1.78 -5.80
N THR A 98 -4.53 -0.69 -6.07
CA THR A 98 -3.23 -0.70 -6.75
C THR A 98 -2.20 -1.49 -5.96
N PHE A 99 -2.11 -1.32 -4.63
CA PHE A 99 -1.16 -2.08 -3.82
C PHE A 99 -1.31 -3.60 -4.03
N LEU A 100 -2.54 -4.12 -3.98
CA LEU A 100 -2.79 -5.55 -4.21
C LEU A 100 -2.51 -5.96 -5.65
N LEU A 101 -2.88 -5.16 -6.65
CA LEU A 101 -2.58 -5.43 -8.06
C LEU A 101 -1.11 -5.31 -8.43
N ARG A 102 -0.29 -4.70 -7.57
CA ARG A 102 1.16 -4.59 -7.71
C ARG A 102 1.91 -5.60 -6.85
N SER A 103 1.18 -6.53 -6.23
CA SER A 103 1.71 -7.62 -5.41
C SER A 103 1.70 -8.96 -6.16
N ALA A 104 2.67 -9.81 -5.84
CA ALA A 104 2.69 -11.20 -6.27
C ALA A 104 1.81 -12.04 -5.32
N SER A 105 1.10 -13.02 -5.89
CA SER A 105 0.37 -13.98 -5.08
C SER A 105 1.30 -15.07 -4.56
N THR A 106 1.25 -15.36 -3.26
CA THR A 106 1.93 -16.52 -2.67
C THR A 106 1.07 -17.80 -2.72
N ALA A 107 -0.17 -17.70 -3.18
CA ALA A 107 -1.10 -18.82 -3.34
C ALA A 107 -1.50 -19.02 -4.81
N PRO A 108 -1.06 -20.11 -5.47
CA PRO A 108 -1.38 -20.37 -6.88
C PRO A 108 -2.87 -20.29 -7.18
N GLY A 109 -3.22 -19.58 -8.27
CA GLY A 109 -4.60 -19.42 -8.73
C GLY A 109 -5.46 -18.45 -7.90
N ARG A 110 -4.91 -17.82 -6.85
CA ARG A 110 -5.64 -16.85 -6.02
C ARG A 110 -5.10 -15.45 -6.22
N SER A 111 -5.98 -14.51 -6.58
CA SER A 111 -5.62 -13.11 -6.73
C SER A 111 -5.37 -12.44 -5.37
N PRO A 112 -4.35 -11.56 -5.24
CA PRO A 112 -4.19 -10.70 -4.07
C PRO A 112 -5.42 -9.83 -3.78
N LEU A 113 -6.21 -9.48 -4.82
CA LEU A 113 -7.47 -8.75 -4.65
C LEU A 113 -8.49 -9.48 -3.77
N SER A 114 -8.34 -10.80 -3.55
CA SER A 114 -9.16 -11.51 -2.57
C SER A 114 -8.98 -11.01 -1.12
N LEU A 115 -8.00 -10.15 -0.87
CA LEU A 115 -7.78 -9.49 0.42
C LEU A 115 -8.23 -8.03 0.46
N LEU A 116 -8.83 -7.51 -0.62
CA LEU A 116 -9.22 -6.10 -0.74
C LEU A 116 -10.12 -5.66 0.40
N ASP A 117 -11.03 -6.53 0.85
CA ASP A 117 -11.91 -6.20 1.96
C ASP A 117 -11.17 -5.95 3.27
N ARG A 118 -10.25 -6.87 3.62
CA ARG A 118 -9.42 -6.77 4.82
C ARG A 118 -8.53 -5.53 4.75
N LEU A 119 -7.92 -5.30 3.59
CA LEU A 119 -7.07 -4.15 3.39
C LEU A 119 -7.85 -2.83 3.44
N GLY A 120 -9.05 -2.79 2.83
CA GLY A 120 -9.92 -1.63 2.85
C GLY A 120 -10.33 -1.22 4.26
N ALA A 121 -10.61 -2.19 5.14
CA ALA A 121 -10.87 -1.90 6.56
C ALA A 121 -9.65 -1.24 7.23
N LEU A 122 -8.44 -1.76 6.99
CA LEU A 122 -7.22 -1.18 7.53
C LEU A 122 -6.94 0.24 7.00
N TYR A 123 -7.28 0.52 5.75
CA TYR A 123 -7.21 1.88 5.20
C TYR A 123 -8.22 2.83 5.86
N CYS A 124 -9.39 2.35 6.26
CA CYS A 124 -10.34 3.18 7.02
C CYS A 124 -9.73 3.57 8.38
N ASP A 125 -9.08 2.63 9.06
CA ASP A 125 -8.36 2.89 10.31
C ASP A 125 -7.21 3.89 10.10
N PHE A 126 -6.44 3.74 9.02
CA PHE A 126 -5.35 4.65 8.70
C PHE A 126 -5.86 6.07 8.40
N LEU A 127 -6.95 6.20 7.64
CA LEU A 127 -7.56 7.50 7.37
C LEU A 127 -8.12 8.13 8.65
N ALA A 128 -8.71 7.35 9.55
CA ALA A 128 -9.17 7.85 10.85
C ALA A 128 -8.00 8.34 11.72
N GLU A 129 -6.88 7.63 11.70
CA GLU A 129 -5.66 8.02 12.39
C GLU A 129 -5.09 9.35 11.86
N LEU A 130 -5.11 9.56 10.54
CA LEU A 130 -4.73 10.84 9.92
C LEU A 130 -5.73 11.96 10.26
N ALA A 131 -7.03 11.68 10.24
CA ALA A 131 -8.07 12.65 10.62
C ALA A 131 -7.94 13.09 12.08
N SER A 132 -7.61 12.16 13.00
CA SER A 132 -7.42 12.47 14.42
C SER A 132 -6.27 13.43 14.70
N ARG A 133 -5.40 13.64 13.70
CA ARG A 133 -4.27 14.57 13.72
C ARG A 133 -4.55 15.80 12.89
N ASP A 134 -5.79 16.12 12.55
CA ASP A 134 -6.15 17.30 11.77
C ASP A 134 -5.55 17.33 10.35
N VAL A 135 -5.34 16.16 9.72
CA VAL A 135 -4.99 16.11 8.31
C VAL A 135 -6.23 16.44 7.47
N GLY A 136 -6.20 17.56 6.75
CA GLY A 136 -7.35 18.02 5.95
C GLY A 136 -7.57 17.23 4.65
N TRP A 137 -6.49 16.82 3.99
CA TRP A 137 -6.52 16.13 2.70
C TRP A 137 -5.55 14.95 2.68
N VAL A 138 -5.97 13.86 2.02
CA VAL A 138 -5.12 12.73 1.67
C VAL A 138 -5.28 12.45 0.17
N ARG A 139 -4.15 12.18 -0.48
CA ARG A 139 -4.12 11.68 -1.85
C ARG A 139 -3.97 10.17 -1.82
N LEU A 140 -4.89 9.45 -2.45
CA LEU A 140 -4.79 8.01 -2.70
C LEU A 140 -4.39 7.80 -4.16
N ASP A 141 -3.22 7.20 -4.35
CA ASP A 141 -2.70 6.87 -5.68
C ASP A 141 -3.26 5.53 -6.15
N GLU A 142 -4.15 5.58 -7.14
CA GLU A 142 -4.75 4.40 -7.76
C GLU A 142 -4.41 4.30 -9.27
N PRO A 143 -3.13 4.27 -9.67
CA PRO A 143 -2.76 4.19 -11.08
C PRO A 143 -3.12 2.85 -11.74
N ALA A 144 -3.38 1.77 -10.97
CA ALA A 144 -3.84 0.52 -11.57
C ALA A 144 -5.23 0.64 -12.26
N LEU A 145 -5.92 1.76 -12.07
CA LEU A 145 -7.19 2.08 -12.72
C LEU A 145 -7.06 2.51 -14.18
N VAL A 146 -5.84 2.77 -14.69
CA VAL A 146 -5.63 3.07 -16.11
C VAL A 146 -5.39 1.84 -16.97
N GLU A 147 -5.29 0.67 -16.35
CA GLU A 147 -5.14 -0.63 -17.03
C GLU A 147 -6.52 -1.28 -17.25
N ASP A 148 -6.62 -2.21 -18.20
CA ASP A 148 -7.85 -2.97 -18.43
C ASP A 148 -8.23 -3.80 -17.19
N ARG A 149 -9.43 -3.57 -16.64
CA ARG A 149 -9.96 -4.27 -15.46
C ARG A 149 -11.12 -5.18 -15.83
N ARG A 150 -11.19 -6.30 -15.14
CA ARG A 150 -12.29 -7.24 -15.29
C ARG A 150 -13.53 -6.71 -14.55
N PRO A 151 -14.75 -7.01 -15.01
CA PRO A 151 -15.97 -6.52 -14.37
C PRO A 151 -16.03 -6.78 -12.86
N GLU A 152 -15.60 -7.97 -12.42
CA GLU A 152 -15.57 -8.32 -10.99
C GLU A 152 -14.56 -7.48 -10.17
N GLU A 153 -13.50 -6.97 -10.80
CA GLU A 153 -12.52 -6.10 -10.15
C GLU A 153 -13.07 -4.68 -10.01
N LEU A 154 -13.85 -4.21 -11.00
CA LEU A 154 -14.55 -2.94 -10.93
C LEU A 154 -15.64 -2.95 -9.85
N ASP A 155 -16.36 -4.06 -9.69
CA ASP A 155 -17.34 -4.23 -8.61
C ASP A 155 -16.66 -4.20 -7.23
N ALA A 156 -15.53 -4.91 -7.08
CA ALA A 156 -14.74 -4.87 -5.85
C ALA A 156 -14.21 -3.45 -5.54
N LEU A 157 -13.83 -2.69 -6.57
CA LEU A 157 -13.43 -1.29 -6.44
C LEU A 157 -14.60 -0.40 -6.00
N ARG A 158 -15.83 -0.60 -6.53
CA ARG A 158 -17.03 0.12 -6.08
C ARG A 158 -17.29 -0.11 -4.60
N ASP A 159 -17.19 -1.35 -4.15
CA ASP A 159 -17.40 -1.70 -2.75
C ASP A 159 -16.34 -1.09 -1.83
N LEU A 160 -15.07 -1.10 -2.26
CA LEU A 160 -14.00 -0.41 -1.56
C LEU A 160 -14.26 1.11 -1.48
N SER A 161 -14.55 1.75 -2.61
CA SER A 161 -14.81 3.19 -2.71
C SER A 161 -15.96 3.61 -1.81
N ARG A 162 -17.05 2.83 -1.78
CA ARG A 162 -18.18 3.05 -0.88
C ARG A 162 -17.75 2.94 0.58
N ARG A 163 -17.05 1.87 0.97
CA ARG A 163 -16.57 1.68 2.36
C ARG A 163 -15.69 2.84 2.82
N ILE A 164 -14.69 3.22 2.02
CA ILE A 164 -13.81 4.35 2.34
C ILE A 164 -14.63 5.66 2.36
N GLY A 165 -15.51 5.85 1.39
CA GLY A 165 -16.35 7.04 1.26
C GLY A 165 -17.27 7.26 2.47
N GLU A 166 -17.84 6.18 3.01
CA GLU A 166 -18.75 6.15 4.16
C GLU A 166 -18.03 6.17 5.52
N THR A 167 -16.71 6.09 5.56
CA THR A 167 -15.94 6.17 6.81
C THR A 167 -16.17 7.54 7.46
N PRO A 168 -16.71 7.62 8.69
CA PRO A 168 -17.18 8.88 9.29
C PRO A 168 -16.04 9.83 9.67
N SER A 169 -14.89 9.28 10.07
CA SER A 169 -13.71 10.03 10.48
C SER A 169 -12.61 9.81 9.45
N ARG A 170 -12.57 10.64 8.41
CA ARG A 170 -11.49 10.64 7.42
C ARG A 170 -11.21 12.04 6.87
N PRO A 171 -9.99 12.29 6.37
CA PRO A 171 -9.68 13.47 5.58
C PRO A 171 -10.52 13.52 4.30
N ARG A 172 -10.51 14.68 3.64
CA ARG A 172 -10.97 14.76 2.25
C ARG A 172 -10.02 13.96 1.38
N LEU A 173 -10.57 13.26 0.39
CA LEU A 173 -9.79 12.36 -0.44
C LEU A 173 -9.66 12.92 -1.85
N VAL A 174 -8.46 12.83 -2.41
CA VAL A 174 -8.19 12.96 -3.84
C VAL A 174 -7.73 11.61 -4.34
N ILE A 175 -8.47 10.99 -5.26
CA ILE A 175 -8.00 9.81 -5.97
C ILE A 175 -7.19 10.28 -7.17
N SER A 176 -5.95 9.81 -7.28
CA SER A 176 -5.04 10.18 -8.37
C SER A 176 -4.73 8.98 -9.24
N THR A 177 -4.88 9.19 -10.55
CA THR A 177 -4.46 8.23 -11.58
C THR A 177 -3.47 8.92 -12.52
N TYR A 178 -2.66 8.14 -13.21
CA TYR A 178 -1.62 8.64 -14.10
C TYR A 178 -1.16 7.55 -15.08
N PHE A 179 -0.38 7.91 -16.09
CA PHE A 179 0.13 7.06 -17.18
C PHE A 179 -0.90 6.58 -18.20
N GLY A 180 -2.19 6.87 -18.01
CA GLY A 180 -3.23 6.50 -18.98
C GLY A 180 -4.60 7.08 -18.66
N HIS A 181 -5.58 6.69 -19.48
CA HIS A 181 -6.99 7.06 -19.30
C HIS A 181 -7.68 6.04 -18.38
N VAL A 182 -8.55 6.50 -17.49
CA VAL A 182 -9.22 5.64 -16.47
C VAL A 182 -10.35 4.75 -17.02
N GLY A 183 -10.77 4.97 -18.26
CA GLY A 183 -11.71 4.10 -18.97
C GLY A 183 -12.99 3.81 -18.17
N GLU A 184 -13.36 2.54 -18.09
CA GLU A 184 -14.55 2.08 -17.37
C GLU A 184 -14.49 2.34 -15.86
N ALA A 185 -13.30 2.41 -15.27
CA ALA A 185 -13.10 2.72 -13.86
C ALA A 185 -13.52 4.16 -13.48
N MET A 186 -13.77 5.05 -14.47
CA MET A 186 -14.33 6.39 -14.21
C MET A 186 -15.72 6.36 -13.58
N THR A 187 -16.47 5.27 -13.79
CA THR A 187 -17.87 5.12 -13.34
C THR A 187 -18.00 4.46 -11.97
N VAL A 188 -16.88 4.21 -11.31
CA VAL A 188 -16.76 3.48 -10.05
C VAL A 188 -16.67 4.43 -8.86
#